data_AF-A0A5B6ZVG2-F1
#
_entry.id   AF-A0A5B6ZVG2-F1
#
_cell.length_a   1.000
_cell.length_b   1.000
_cell.length_c   1.000
_cell.angle_alpha   90.00
_cell.angle_beta   90.00
_cell.angle_gamma   90.00
#
_symmetry.space_group_name_H-M   'P 1'
#
loop_
_entity.id
_entity.type
_entity.pdbx_description
1 polymer ?
#
loop_
_entity_poly.entity_id
_entity_poly.type
_entity_poly.pdbx_seq_one_letter_code
_entity_poly.pdbx_strand_id
1 'polypeptide(L)'
;GLSLFLGISIQQYFVMNTDAAGHGPVKSDGGWFNDIFNTLFTSSPAVAMIVGTLIDSTLDAKHKVGDRGMPWWSPFQNRGGDSRNEEFYSYPLRIHQLIPSRYL
;
A
#
# COMPACT_ATOMS: atom_id res chain seq x y z
N GLY A 1 -18.71 -5.22 -4.12
CA GLY A 1 -19.81 -4.91 -3.17
C GLY A 1 -19.27 -4.42 -1.84
N LEU A 2 -18.78 -5.34 -1.00
CA LEU A 2 -18.33 -5.04 0.36
C LEU A 2 -17.24 -3.95 0.45
N SER A 3 -16.18 -4.01 -0.37
CA SER A 3 -15.10 -2.99 -0.37
C SER A 3 -15.62 -1.59 -0.72
N LEU A 4 -16.55 -1.46 -1.68
CA LEU A 4 -17.15 -0.18 -2.02
C LEU A 4 -17.99 0.38 -0.87
N PHE A 5 -18.81 -0.48 -0.24
CA PHE A 5 -19.61 -0.10 0.93
C PHE A 5 -18.75 0.37 2.09
N LEU A 6 -17.69 -0.38 2.43
CA LEU A 6 -16.76 -0.03 3.51
C LEU A 6 -15.92 1.20 3.17
N GLY A 7 -15.55 1.39 1.90
CA GLY A 7 -14.88 2.60 1.41
C GLY A 7 -15.67 3.87 1.73
N ILE A 8 -16.98 3.84 1.51
CA ILE A 8 -17.88 4.97 1.81
C ILE A 8 -18.11 5.11 3.32
N SER A 9 -18.44 4.01 4.02
CA SER A 9 -18.86 4.08 5.43
C SER A 9 -17.74 4.46 6.39
N ILE A 10 -16.54 3.88 6.23
CA ILE A 10 -15.37 4.18 7.08
C ILE A 10 -14.93 5.62 6.83
N GLN A 11 -14.88 6.05 5.56
CA GLN A 11 -14.57 7.43 5.24
C GLN A 11 -15.54 8.40 5.92
N GLN A 12 -16.84 8.13 5.81
CA GLN A 12 -17.86 8.99 6.40
C GLN A 12 -17.69 9.10 7.91
N TYR A 13 -17.34 8.01 8.60
CA TYR A 13 -17.01 8.04 10.02
C TYR A 13 -15.84 8.98 10.32
N PHE A 14 -14.75 8.90 9.56
CA PHE A 14 -13.58 9.75 9.79
C PHE A 14 -13.86 11.23 9.55
N VAL A 15 -14.62 11.55 8.50
CA VAL A 15 -15.05 12.93 8.21
C VAL A 15 -15.95 13.47 9.35
N MET A 16 -16.93 12.70 9.81
CA MET A 16 -17.87 13.15 10.85
C MET A 16 -17.24 13.31 12.23
N ASN A 17 -16.14 12.59 12.49
CA ASN A 17 -15.44 12.61 13.78
C ASN A 17 -14.14 13.43 13.74
N THR A 18 -13.91 14.18 12.65
CA THR A 18 -12.85 15.18 12.58
C THR A 18 -13.38 16.48 13.18
N ASP A 19 -12.67 17.03 14.17
CA ASP A 19 -13.07 18.28 14.80
C ASP A 19 -12.78 19.51 13.92
N ALA A 20 -13.27 20.68 14.35
CA ALA A 20 -13.04 21.94 13.64
C ALA A 20 -11.55 22.37 13.59
N ALA A 21 -10.70 21.79 14.46
CA ALA A 21 -9.26 22.00 14.45
C ALA A 21 -8.52 21.01 13.54
N GLY A 22 -9.24 20.10 12.88
CA GLY A 22 -8.68 19.11 11.95
C GLY A 22 -8.18 17.83 12.63
N HIS A 23 -8.41 17.65 13.94
CA HIS A 23 -8.02 16.41 14.62
C HIS A 23 -9.06 15.32 14.36
N GLY A 24 -8.64 14.33 13.59
CA GLY A 24 -9.44 13.14 13.31
C GLY A 24 -9.51 12.14 14.47
N PRO A 25 -10.15 10.99 14.24
CA PRO A 25 -10.33 9.93 15.24
C PRO A 25 -9.02 9.34 15.77
N VAL A 26 -7.95 9.34 14.96
CA VAL A 26 -6.65 8.82 15.37
C VAL A 26 -5.95 9.89 16.21
N LYS A 27 -5.85 9.63 17.52
CA LYS A 27 -5.27 10.52 18.53
C LYS A 27 -4.21 9.78 19.34
N SER A 28 -2.98 9.79 18.82
CA SER A 28 -1.77 9.32 19.50
C SER A 28 -0.82 10.50 19.79
N ASP A 29 0.25 10.27 20.57
CA ASP A 29 1.27 11.29 20.85
C ASP A 29 2.11 11.68 19.61
N GLY A 30 2.00 10.93 18.51
CA GLY A 30 2.66 11.22 17.24
C GLY A 30 1.77 11.99 16.29
N GLY A 31 1.92 13.32 16.22
CA GLY A 31 1.14 14.16 15.29
C GLY A 31 1.25 13.71 13.82
N TRP A 32 2.47 13.45 13.34
CA TRP A 32 2.71 12.96 11.99
C TRP A 32 1.98 11.64 11.68
N PHE A 33 1.88 10.75 12.67
CA PHE A 33 1.22 9.46 12.53
C PHE A 33 -0.30 9.67 12.41
N ASN A 34 -0.85 10.51 13.29
CA ASN A 34 -2.26 10.87 13.25
C ASN A 34 -2.63 11.46 11.90
N ASP A 35 -1.83 12.39 11.37
CA ASP A 35 -2.09 13.06 10.10
C ASP A 35 -2.12 12.08 8.92
N ILE A 36 -1.16 11.15 8.86
CA ILE A 36 -1.13 10.11 7.82
C ILE A 36 -2.40 9.26 7.84
N PHE A 37 -2.75 8.70 9.01
CA PHE A 37 -3.87 7.77 9.09
C PHE A 37 -5.23 8.47 8.98
N ASN A 38 -5.39 9.65 9.58
CA ASN A 38 -6.61 10.43 9.42
C ASN A 38 -6.80 10.85 7.95
N THR A 39 -5.72 11.16 7.22
CA THR A 39 -5.79 11.47 5.77
C THR A 39 -6.19 10.24 4.95
N LEU A 40 -5.57 9.08 5.20
CA LEU A 40 -5.88 7.84 4.48
C LEU A 40 -7.33 7.42 4.68
N PHE A 41 -7.81 7.42 5.92
CA PHE A 41 -9.17 6.98 6.21
C PHE A 41 -10.23 8.00 5.82
N THR A 42 -9.88 9.28 5.69
CA THR A 42 -10.76 10.32 5.11
C THR A 42 -10.87 10.23 3.58
N SER A 43 -10.10 9.36 2.91
CA SER A 43 -10.14 9.17 1.46
C SER A 43 -10.88 7.89 1.07
N SER A 44 -12.09 8.01 0.49
CA SER A 44 -12.87 6.88 -0.07
C SER A 44 -12.04 5.91 -0.90
N PRO A 45 -11.29 6.38 -1.93
CA PRO A 45 -10.57 5.47 -2.80
C PRO A 45 -9.45 4.74 -2.03
N ALA A 46 -8.79 5.41 -1.07
CA ALA A 46 -7.76 4.77 -0.26
C ALA A 46 -8.34 3.66 0.62
N VAL A 47 -9.45 3.92 1.31
CA VAL A 47 -10.14 2.90 2.13
C VAL A 47 -10.64 1.74 1.26
N ALA A 48 -11.27 2.03 0.13
CA ALA A 48 -11.77 1.01 -0.79
C ALA A 48 -10.63 0.11 -1.30
N MET A 49 -9.47 0.69 -1.63
CA MET A 49 -8.26 -0.07 -2.00
C MET A 49 -7.78 -0.94 -0.84
N ILE A 50 -7.59 -0.39 0.37
CA ILE A 50 -7.13 -1.15 1.55
C ILE A 50 -8.05 -2.34 1.81
N VAL A 51 -9.36 -2.09 1.91
CA VAL A 51 -10.36 -3.14 2.17
C VAL A 51 -10.41 -4.15 1.03
N GLY A 52 -10.32 -3.68 -0.22
CA GLY A 52 -10.27 -4.53 -1.41
C GLY A 52 -9.09 -5.49 -1.39
N THR A 53 -7.88 -4.97 -1.12
CA THR A 53 -6.65 -5.76 -1.02
C THR A 53 -6.71 -6.76 0.14
N LEU A 54 -7.26 -6.38 1.30
CA LEU A 54 -7.43 -7.29 2.43
C LEU A 54 -8.38 -8.44 2.10
N ILE A 55 -9.51 -8.14 1.45
CA ILE A 55 -10.47 -9.14 1.00
C ILE A 55 -9.84 -10.06 -0.05
N ASP A 56 -9.13 -9.49 -1.02
CA ASP A 56 -8.42 -10.26 -2.07
C ASP A 56 -7.35 -11.17 -1.46
N SER A 57 -6.71 -10.74 -0.37
CA SER A 57 -5.70 -11.53 0.34
C SER A 57 -6.31 -12.66 1.15
N THR A 58 -7.49 -12.47 1.75
CA THR A 58 -8.11 -13.40 2.71
C THR A 58 -9.09 -14.40 2.07
N LEU A 59 -9.73 -14.05 0.95
CA LEU A 59 -10.61 -14.96 0.21
C LEU A 59 -9.76 -15.99 -0.57
N ASP A 60 -9.84 -17.25 -0.14
CA ASP A 60 -9.29 -18.46 -0.78
C ASP A 60 -7.84 -18.32 -1.30
N ALA A 61 -6.94 -17.94 -0.39
CA ALA A 61 -5.55 -17.66 -0.70
C ALA A 61 -4.71 -18.82 -1.18
N LYS A 62 -5.10 -20.04 -0.81
CA LYS A 62 -4.34 -21.23 -1.15
C LYS A 62 -4.58 -21.70 -2.57
N HIS A 63 -5.77 -21.49 -3.15
CA HIS A 63 -6.12 -22.06 -4.44
C HIS A 63 -6.05 -21.07 -5.62
N LYS A 64 -5.87 -19.76 -5.35
CA LYS A 64 -5.86 -18.70 -6.37
C LYS A 64 -4.56 -17.90 -6.48
N VAL A 65 -3.42 -18.45 -6.05
CA VAL A 65 -2.12 -17.75 -6.12
C VAL A 65 -1.77 -17.31 -7.54
N GLY A 66 -2.15 -18.10 -8.56
CA GLY A 66 -1.93 -17.77 -9.98
C GLY A 66 -2.85 -16.70 -10.57
N ASP A 67 -4.05 -16.51 -10.01
CA ASP A 67 -5.04 -15.53 -10.50
C ASP A 67 -4.97 -14.19 -9.77
N ARG A 68 -4.22 -14.13 -8.66
CA ARG A 68 -3.98 -12.89 -7.92
C ARG A 68 -3.05 -12.01 -8.73
N GLY A 69 -3.04 -10.70 -8.52
CA GLY A 69 -2.05 -9.80 -9.15
C GLY A 69 -0.59 -10.06 -8.71
N MET A 70 -0.34 -11.04 -7.84
CA MET A 70 0.97 -11.38 -7.30
C MET A 70 1.98 -11.87 -8.36
N PRO A 71 1.62 -12.72 -9.36
CA PRO A 71 2.51 -13.04 -10.46
C PRO A 71 2.85 -11.84 -11.33
N TRP A 72 2.00 -10.79 -11.38
CA TRP A 72 2.37 -9.53 -12.04
C TRP A 72 3.43 -8.77 -11.24
N TRP A 73 3.35 -8.78 -9.91
CA TRP A 73 4.35 -8.17 -9.03
C TRP A 73 5.66 -8.98 -8.91
N SER A 74 5.60 -10.30 -9.09
CA SER A 74 6.72 -11.23 -8.88
C SER A 74 8.02 -10.86 -9.64
N PRO A 75 7.98 -10.49 -10.94
CA PRO A 75 9.17 -10.06 -11.68
C PRO A 75 9.83 -8.80 -11.11
N PHE A 76 9.06 -7.93 -10.45
CA PHE A 76 9.57 -6.68 -9.89
C PHE A 76 10.19 -6.84 -8.50
N GLN A 77 9.94 -7.96 -7.81
CA GLN A 77 10.48 -8.22 -6.47
C GLN A 77 11.97 -8.59 -6.48
N ASN A 78 12.50 -9.07 -7.61
CA ASN A 78 13.90 -9.49 -7.74
C ASN A 78 14.64 -8.67 -8.81
N ARG A 79 15.91 -8.37 -8.55
CA ARG A 79 16.81 -7.79 -9.57
C ARG A 79 16.97 -8.81 -10.70
N GLY A 80 16.67 -8.41 -11.94
CA GLY A 80 16.75 -9.27 -13.13
C GLY A 80 15.48 -10.10 -13.44
N GLY A 81 14.38 -9.91 -12.71
CA GLY A 81 13.11 -10.59 -13.03
C GLY A 81 12.35 -10.02 -14.24
N ASP A 82 12.54 -8.73 -14.53
CA ASP A 82 11.97 -8.03 -15.70
C ASP A 82 13.01 -7.03 -16.23
N SER A 83 13.08 -6.80 -17.54
CA SER A 83 14.04 -5.87 -18.14
C SER A 83 13.86 -4.44 -17.63
N ARG A 84 12.64 -4.05 -17.23
CA ARG A 84 12.34 -2.74 -16.64
C ARG A 84 12.90 -2.57 -15.23
N ASN A 85 13.19 -3.67 -14.53
CA ASN A 85 13.77 -3.61 -13.19
C ASN A 85 15.20 -3.09 -13.21
N GLU A 86 15.93 -3.29 -14.31
CA GLU A 86 17.31 -2.78 -14.43
C GLU A 86 17.36 -1.26 -14.46
N GLU A 87 16.42 -0.59 -15.12
CA GLU A 87 16.37 0.87 -15.17
C GLU A 87 15.90 1.45 -13.83
N PHE A 88 14.82 0.91 -13.26
CA PHE A 88 14.22 1.41 -12.02
C PHE A 88 15.05 1.16 -10.76
N TYR A 89 15.71 -0.01 -10.67
CA TYR A 89 16.55 -0.39 -9.52
C TYR A 89 18.05 -0.28 -9.84
N SER A 90 18.41 0.45 -10.90
CA SER A 90 19.82 0.82 -11.14
C SER A 90 20.31 1.72 -10.01
N TYR A 91 21.53 1.46 -9.55
CA TYR A 91 22.17 2.40 -8.64
C TYR A 91 22.58 3.65 -9.41
N PRO A 92 22.31 4.86 -8.87
CA PRO A 92 22.81 6.08 -9.47
C PRO A 92 24.34 6.02 -9.53
N LEU A 93 24.94 6.68 -10.54
CA LEU A 93 26.40 6.82 -10.68
C LEU A 93 27.20 5.50 -10.74
N ARG A 94 26.61 4.39 -11.20
CA ARG A 94 27.28 3.07 -11.35
C ARG A 94 27.88 2.52 -10.06
N ILE A 95 27.33 2.86 -8.89
CA ILE A 95 27.84 2.42 -7.57
C ILE A 95 27.82 0.89 -7.40
N HIS A 96 27.02 0.16 -8.19
CA HIS A 96 27.03 -1.30 -8.23
C HIS A 96 28.41 -1.91 -8.46
N GLN A 97 29.35 -1.19 -9.10
CA GLN A 97 30.72 -1.67 -9.35
C GLN A 97 31.60 -1.71 -8.10
N LEU A 98 31.20 -0.96 -7.06
CA LEU A 98 31.90 -0.88 -5.78
C LEU A 98 31.26 -1.80 -4.72
N ILE A 99 30.09 -2.36 -5.02
CA ILE A 99 29.37 -3.25 -4.11
C ILE A 99 29.87 -4.68 -4.34
N PRO A 100 30.34 -5.38 -3.28
CA PRO A 100 30.75 -6.77 -3.38
C PRO A 100 29.60 -7.64 -3.92
N SER A 101 29.91 -8.56 -4.85
CA SER A 101 28.92 -9.42 -5.53
C SER A 101 28.06 -10.29 -4.61
N ARG A 102 28.41 -10.41 -3.31
CA ARG A 102 27.58 -11.10 -2.30
C ARG A 102 26.34 -10.30 -1.85
N TYR A 103 26.24 -9.03 -2.24
CA TYR A 103 25.17 -8.10 -1.84
C TYR A 103 24.37 -7.55 -3.03
N LEU A 104 24.71 -7.98 -4.25
CA LEU A 104 23.98 -7.70 -5.49
C LEU A 104 23.08 -8.89 -5.82
#